data_AF-A0A395I7B7-F1
#
_entry.id   AF-A0A395I7B7-F1
#
_cell.length_a   1.000
_cell.length_b   1.000
_cell.length_c   1.000
_cell.angle_alpha   90.00
_cell.angle_beta   90.00
_cell.angle_gamma   90.00
#
_symmetry.space_group_name_H-M   'P 1'
#
loop_
_entity.id
_entity.type
_entity.pdbx_description
1 polymer ?
#
loop_
_entity_poly.entity_id
_entity_poly.type
_entity_poly.pdbx_seq_one_letter_code
_entity_poly.pdbx_strand_id
1 'polypeptide(L)'
;MEVIQKNEAFKKIDGGMKFSYVQVFVHQDGKLYTGKWMNRFDSPKTLEDLQDVKQIPMDGRGPKVNHAWSAIYMKTPSLLALVDGDLEQQITREVETCEILRKHPHPHIATYYGYQATRGRVSGLCFKRYASTLLESVNPQSLNKVAFRSSARELVTADMGTRLEGIRAAVTHLHSLGLVHNDINPANVMLD
;
A
#
# COMPACT_ATOMS: atom_id res chain seq x y z
N MET A 1 20.92 -14.90 -10.70
CA MET A 1 20.49 -15.68 -9.52
C MET A 1 20.94 -14.94 -8.28
N GLU A 2 20.05 -14.72 -7.32
CA GLU A 2 20.37 -14.09 -6.03
C GLU A 2 19.91 -15.01 -4.90
N VAL A 3 20.80 -15.38 -3.99
CA VAL A 3 20.44 -16.14 -2.79
C VAL A 3 19.89 -15.16 -1.76
N ILE A 4 18.60 -15.28 -1.45
CA ILE A 4 17.92 -14.37 -0.53
C ILE A 4 18.00 -14.88 0.91
N GLN A 5 17.91 -16.19 1.10
CA GLN A 5 17.89 -16.80 2.43
C GLN A 5 18.49 -18.20 2.42
N LYS A 6 19.14 -18.57 3.53
CA LYS A 6 19.67 -19.91 3.79
C LYS A 6 19.24 -20.37 5.17
N ASN A 7 18.74 -21.60 5.27
CA ASN A 7 18.40 -22.25 6.54
C ASN A 7 19.08 -23.61 6.61
N GLU A 8 19.89 -23.87 7.64
CA GLU A 8 20.51 -25.18 7.84
C GLU A 8 19.47 -26.21 8.32
N ALA A 9 19.46 -27.38 7.68
CA ALA A 9 18.63 -28.52 8.07
C ALA A 9 19.50 -29.61 8.71
N PHE A 10 19.06 -30.08 9.88
CA PHE A 10 19.71 -31.14 10.64
C PHE A 10 18.79 -32.36 10.74
N LYS A 11 19.38 -33.54 10.80
CA LYS A 11 18.68 -34.81 11.00
C LYS A 11 19.25 -35.53 12.22
N LYS A 12 18.38 -36.25 12.94
CA LYS A 12 18.81 -37.09 14.07
C LYS A 12 19.34 -38.42 13.54
N ILE A 13 20.60 -38.72 13.83
CA ILE A 13 21.29 -39.96 13.43
C ILE A 13 22.06 -40.47 14.67
N ASP A 14 21.81 -41.71 15.07
CA ASP A 14 22.41 -42.35 16.24
C ASP A 14 22.29 -41.53 17.54
N GLY A 15 21.13 -40.91 17.75
CA GLY A 15 20.86 -40.08 18.94
C GLY A 15 21.39 -38.65 18.87
N GLY A 16 22.29 -38.32 17.95
CA GLY A 16 22.85 -36.98 17.74
C GLY A 16 22.23 -36.22 16.57
N MET A 17 22.23 -34.88 16.64
CA MET A 17 21.86 -34.02 15.50
C MET A 17 23.05 -33.86 14.57
N LYS A 18 22.93 -34.31 13.31
CA LYS A 18 23.94 -34.15 12.27
C LYS A 18 23.42 -33.23 11.17
N PHE A 19 24.32 -32.42 10.61
CA PHE A 19 24.01 -31.59 9.43
C PHE A 19 23.52 -32.48 8.29
N SER A 20 22.49 -32.02 7.57
CA SER A 20 21.97 -32.74 6.40
C SER A 20 22.11 -31.94 5.11
N TYR A 21 21.66 -30.69 5.07
CA TYR A 21 21.75 -29.79 3.92
C TYR A 21 21.43 -28.35 4.35
N VAL A 22 21.69 -27.38 3.49
CA VAL A 22 21.21 -26.00 3.59
C VAL A 22 20.02 -25.84 2.66
N GLN A 23 18.85 -25.48 3.18
CA GLN A 23 17.72 -25.05 2.37
C GLN A 23 18.02 -23.63 1.87
N VAL A 24 18.11 -23.46 0.56
CA VAL A 24 18.41 -22.17 -0.08
C VAL A 24 17.17 -21.65 -0.78
N PHE A 25 16.88 -20.37 -0.58
CA PHE A 25 15.83 -19.62 -1.28
C PHE A 25 16.46 -18.62 -2.22
N VAL A 26 15.99 -18.62 -3.46
CA VAL A 26 16.69 -17.98 -4.57
C VAL A 26 15.71 -17.19 -5.43
N HIS A 27 16.07 -15.96 -5.77
CA HIS A 27 15.37 -15.17 -6.78
C HIS A 27 16.12 -15.21 -8.12
N GLN A 28 15.39 -15.53 -9.18
CA GLN A 28 15.90 -15.53 -10.55
C GLN A 28 14.75 -15.21 -11.51
N ASP A 29 14.97 -14.23 -12.39
CA ASP A 29 14.02 -13.84 -13.44
C ASP A 29 12.60 -13.53 -12.92
N GLY A 30 12.53 -12.84 -11.77
CA GLY A 30 11.24 -12.47 -11.14
C GLY A 30 10.54 -13.61 -10.40
N LYS A 31 11.14 -14.81 -10.33
CA LYS A 31 10.57 -16.00 -9.71
C LYS A 31 11.36 -16.38 -8.46
N LEU A 32 10.64 -16.93 -7.49
CA LEU A 32 11.22 -17.46 -6.26
C LEU A 32 11.35 -18.98 -6.36
N TYR A 33 12.51 -19.49 -5.98
CA TYR A 33 12.82 -20.92 -5.97
C TYR A 33 13.33 -21.33 -4.60
N THR A 34 13.20 -22.63 -4.30
CA THR A 34 13.81 -23.25 -3.13
C THR A 34 14.45 -24.56 -3.53
N GLY A 35 15.63 -24.85 -2.99
CA GLY A 35 16.36 -26.09 -3.25
C GLY A 35 17.29 -26.43 -2.10
N LYS A 36 17.78 -27.68 -2.09
CA LYS A 36 18.72 -28.18 -1.10
C LYS A 36 20.14 -28.01 -1.61
N TRP A 37 21.01 -27.54 -0.75
CA TRP A 37 22.43 -27.34 -1.02
C TRP A 37 23.25 -28.13 -0.01
N MET A 38 24.18 -28.97 -0.49
CA MET A 38 24.91 -29.90 0.38
C MET A 38 26.15 -29.28 1.02
N ASN A 39 26.64 -28.15 0.49
CA ASN A 39 27.78 -27.47 1.05
C ASN A 39 27.32 -26.43 2.09
N ARG A 40 27.79 -26.59 3.32
CA ARG A 40 27.43 -25.73 4.45
C ARG A 40 28.06 -24.33 4.37
N PHE A 41 29.25 -24.24 3.80
CA PHE A 41 30.11 -23.06 3.89
C PHE A 41 30.02 -22.19 2.64
N ASP A 42 29.84 -22.81 1.47
CA ASP A 42 29.77 -22.10 0.19
C ASP A 42 28.32 -21.79 -0.23
N SER A 43 28.18 -20.92 -1.22
CA SER A 43 26.91 -20.63 -1.89
C SER A 43 26.82 -21.38 -3.22
N PRO A 44 25.63 -21.88 -3.61
CA PRO A 44 25.38 -22.31 -4.98
C PRO A 44 25.58 -21.11 -5.93
N LYS A 45 26.09 -21.37 -7.12
CA LYS A 45 26.32 -20.35 -8.16
C LYS A 45 25.15 -20.26 -9.13
N THR A 46 24.53 -21.40 -9.41
CA THR A 46 23.37 -21.49 -10.31
C THR A 46 22.25 -22.33 -9.67
N LEU A 47 21.05 -22.34 -10.29
CA LEU A 47 19.95 -23.17 -9.81
C LEU A 47 20.23 -24.66 -10.03
N GLU A 48 21.02 -25.01 -11.05
CA GLU A 48 21.41 -26.38 -11.36
C GLU A 48 22.31 -27.01 -10.28
N ASP A 49 23.00 -26.17 -9.48
CA ASP A 49 23.78 -26.61 -8.33
C ASP A 49 22.89 -27.14 -7.18
N LEU A 50 21.61 -26.76 -7.16
CA LEU A 50 20.67 -27.13 -6.12
C LEU A 50 19.99 -28.47 -6.42
N GLN A 51 19.78 -29.26 -5.36
CA GLN A 51 18.95 -30.46 -5.42
C GLN A 51 17.50 -30.14 -5.07
N ASP A 52 16.56 -30.95 -5.57
CA ASP A 52 15.12 -30.82 -5.29
C ASP A 52 14.57 -29.41 -5.54
N VAL A 53 15.03 -28.75 -6.61
CA VAL A 53 14.61 -27.39 -6.93
C VAL A 53 13.11 -27.35 -7.20
N LYS A 54 12.43 -26.46 -6.49
CA LYS A 54 11.01 -26.20 -6.66
C LYS A 54 10.81 -24.70 -6.81
N GLN A 55 10.04 -24.32 -7.83
CA GLN A 55 9.52 -22.96 -7.90
C GLN A 55 8.49 -22.78 -6.79
N ILE A 56 8.58 -21.66 -6.08
CA ILE A 56 7.62 -21.25 -5.06
C ILE A 56 6.58 -20.36 -5.78
N PRO A 57 5.31 -20.81 -5.95
CA PRO A 57 4.27 -19.96 -6.50
C PRO A 57 4.06 -18.79 -5.56
N MET A 58 4.17 -17.55 -6.07
CA MET A 58 3.96 -16.34 -5.27
C MET A 58 2.49 -15.91 -5.28
N ASP A 59 1.75 -16.29 -6.31
CA ASP A 59 0.34 -15.92 -6.48
C ASP A 59 -0.58 -16.77 -5.60
N GLY A 60 -1.68 -16.18 -5.16
CA GLY A 60 -2.75 -16.88 -4.45
C GLY A 60 -2.38 -17.37 -3.03
N ARG A 61 -1.27 -16.87 -2.45
CA ARG A 61 -0.93 -17.15 -1.05
C ARG A 61 -1.75 -16.30 -0.09
N GLY A 62 -2.04 -16.87 1.07
CA GLY A 62 -2.75 -16.20 2.16
C GLY A 62 -4.24 -16.57 2.22
N PRO A 63 -4.94 -16.13 3.28
CA PRO A 63 -6.38 -16.34 3.41
C PRO A 63 -7.16 -15.52 2.38
N LYS A 64 -8.37 -15.97 2.04
CA LYS A 64 -9.33 -15.12 1.31
C LYS A 64 -9.62 -13.88 2.14
N VAL A 65 -9.74 -12.73 1.48
CA VAL A 65 -10.08 -11.46 2.12
C VAL A 65 -11.42 -11.60 2.85
N ASN A 66 -11.45 -11.16 4.10
CA ASN A 66 -12.67 -11.02 4.89
C ASN A 66 -13.10 -9.54 4.91
N HIS A 67 -14.35 -9.26 4.58
CA HIS A 67 -14.90 -7.90 4.57
C HIS A 67 -14.93 -7.22 5.95
N ALA A 68 -14.81 -7.99 7.04
CA ALA A 68 -14.66 -7.44 8.39
C ALA A 68 -13.23 -6.91 8.68
N TRP A 69 -12.24 -7.19 7.82
CA TRP A 69 -10.88 -6.72 8.02
C TRP A 69 -10.68 -5.33 7.41
N SER A 70 -9.96 -4.46 8.13
CA SER A 70 -9.60 -3.15 7.61
C SER A 70 -8.47 -3.27 6.59
N ALA A 71 -8.77 -2.89 5.35
CA ALA A 71 -7.75 -2.77 4.32
C ALA A 71 -7.00 -1.44 4.44
N ILE A 72 -5.76 -1.44 3.97
CA ILE A 72 -4.95 -0.24 3.80
C ILE A 72 -5.06 0.23 2.35
N TYR A 73 -5.21 1.53 2.15
CA TYR A 73 -5.00 2.18 0.87
C TYR A 73 -3.58 2.69 0.79
N MET A 74 -2.89 2.36 -0.29
CA MET A 74 -1.55 2.84 -0.56
C MET A 74 -1.63 3.85 -1.70
N LYS A 75 -1.44 5.13 -1.38
CA LYS A 75 -1.32 6.20 -2.36
C LYS A 75 0.11 6.24 -2.87
N THR A 76 0.32 5.90 -4.14
CA THR A 76 1.61 6.00 -4.82
C THR A 76 1.58 7.16 -5.82
N PRO A 77 2.74 7.73 -6.18
CA PRO A 77 2.81 8.67 -7.29
C PRO A 77 2.19 8.10 -8.57
N SER A 78 1.55 8.96 -9.36
CA SER A 78 1.09 8.57 -10.68
C SER A 78 2.29 8.35 -11.62
N LEU A 79 2.11 7.54 -12.67
CA LEU A 79 3.16 7.36 -13.68
C LEU A 79 3.58 8.68 -14.34
N LEU A 80 2.66 9.65 -14.44
CA LEU A 80 2.96 10.99 -14.91
C LEU A 80 3.83 11.77 -13.92
N ALA A 81 3.53 11.70 -12.63
CA ALA A 81 4.36 12.34 -11.61
C ALA A 81 5.77 11.72 -11.54
N LEU A 82 5.95 10.45 -11.94
CA LEU A 82 7.27 9.82 -12.02
C LEU A 82 8.17 10.37 -13.13
N VAL A 83 7.58 10.98 -14.17
CA VAL A 83 8.35 11.61 -15.26
C VAL A 83 8.56 13.10 -15.05
N ASP A 84 7.83 13.71 -14.12
CA ASP A 84 7.98 15.12 -13.76
C ASP A 84 9.14 15.35 -12.78
N GLY A 85 9.85 16.47 -12.93
CA GLY A 85 11.10 16.74 -12.20
C GLY A 85 10.96 17.15 -10.72
N ASP A 86 9.74 17.41 -10.22
CA ASP A 86 9.50 17.92 -8.86
C ASP A 86 8.93 16.87 -7.89
N LEU A 87 8.99 15.59 -8.26
CA LEU A 87 8.37 14.50 -7.51
C LEU A 87 8.82 14.42 -6.04
N GLU A 88 10.12 14.57 -5.78
CA GLU A 88 10.65 14.46 -4.41
C GLU A 88 10.08 15.55 -3.51
N GLN A 89 10.01 16.79 -3.99
CA GLN A 89 9.46 17.90 -3.22
C GLN A 89 7.95 17.72 -2.96
N GLN A 90 7.21 17.24 -3.96
CA GLN A 90 5.79 16.94 -3.82
C GLN A 90 5.54 15.86 -2.76
N ILE A 91 6.26 14.74 -2.84
CA ILE A 91 6.15 13.66 -1.85
C ILE A 91 6.54 14.15 -0.46
N THR A 92 7.64 14.91 -0.33
CA THR A 92 8.06 15.46 0.97
C THR A 92 6.97 16.31 1.60
N ARG A 93 6.37 17.24 0.83
CA ARG A 93 5.26 18.07 1.33
C ARG A 93 4.07 17.24 1.79
N GLU A 94 3.69 16.21 1.03
CA GLU A 94 2.60 15.32 1.40
C GLU A 94 2.91 14.53 2.69
N VAL A 95 4.12 13.98 2.81
CA VAL A 95 4.57 13.24 4.00
C VAL A 95 4.56 14.15 5.23
N GLU A 96 5.15 15.34 5.15
CA GLU A 96 5.21 16.29 6.26
C GLU A 96 3.81 16.70 6.72
N THR A 97 2.91 16.99 5.76
CA THR A 97 1.51 17.30 6.06
C THR A 97 0.84 16.11 6.76
N CYS A 98 1.02 14.89 6.27
CA CYS A 98 0.45 13.70 6.87
C CYS A 98 0.98 13.43 8.28
N GLU A 99 2.28 13.66 8.55
CA GLU A 99 2.87 13.51 9.88
C GLU A 99 2.35 14.57 10.88
N ILE A 100 2.05 15.79 10.42
CA ILE A 100 1.38 16.81 11.25
C ILE A 100 -0.04 16.35 11.60
N LEU A 101 -0.80 15.87 10.62
CA LEU A 101 -2.17 15.40 10.81
C LEU A 101 -2.24 14.14 11.68
N ARG A 102 -1.24 13.26 11.61
CA ARG A 102 -1.12 12.08 12.47
C ARG A 102 -1.02 12.44 13.95
N LYS A 103 -0.34 13.55 14.27
CA LYS A 103 -0.20 14.07 15.63
C LYS A 103 -1.46 14.80 16.12
N HIS A 104 -2.30 15.28 15.20
CA HIS A 104 -3.52 16.03 15.47
C HIS A 104 -4.70 15.43 14.71
N PRO A 105 -5.15 14.20 15.07
CA PRO A 105 -6.18 13.51 14.33
C PRO A 105 -7.54 14.22 14.43
N HIS A 106 -8.33 14.15 13.37
CA HIS A 106 -9.69 14.69 13.31
C HIS A 106 -10.63 13.67 12.63
N PRO A 107 -11.86 13.45 13.14
CA PRO A 107 -12.76 12.41 12.63
C PRO A 107 -13.18 12.57 11.16
N HIS A 108 -13.11 13.80 10.64
CA HIS A 108 -13.45 14.11 9.24
C HIS A 108 -12.23 14.33 8.33
N ILE A 109 -11.04 13.89 8.76
CA ILE A 109 -9.83 13.85 7.94
C ILE A 109 -9.44 12.38 7.75
N ALA A 110 -9.01 12.03 6.53
CA ALA A 110 -8.62 10.66 6.22
C ALA A 110 -7.55 10.14 7.18
N THR A 111 -7.74 8.94 7.72
CA THR A 111 -6.80 8.35 8.67
C THR A 111 -5.51 7.95 7.96
N TYR A 112 -4.40 8.58 8.34
CA TYR A 112 -3.05 8.27 7.89
C TYR A 112 -2.35 7.30 8.86
N TYR A 113 -1.79 6.22 8.34
CA TYR A 113 -1.09 5.19 9.12
C TYR A 113 0.44 5.27 9.04
N GLY A 114 0.99 6.01 8.09
CA GLY A 114 2.44 6.10 7.88
C GLY A 114 2.81 5.99 6.40
N TYR A 115 4.09 5.79 6.11
CA TYR A 115 4.60 5.65 4.74
C TYR A 115 5.15 4.26 4.49
N GLN A 116 5.18 3.85 3.23
CA GLN A 116 5.99 2.73 2.76
C GLN A 116 7.33 3.25 2.25
N ALA A 117 8.40 2.55 2.59
CA ALA A 117 9.72 2.79 2.03
C ALA A 117 10.16 1.66 1.10
N THR A 118 10.73 2.04 -0.04
CA THR A 118 11.40 1.14 -0.98
C THR A 118 12.81 1.69 -1.19
N ARG A 119 13.83 0.86 -0.93
CA ARG A 119 15.25 1.23 -1.10
C ARG A 119 15.64 2.54 -0.37
N GLY A 120 15.14 2.70 0.85
CA GLY A 120 15.44 3.88 1.70
C GLY A 120 14.71 5.16 1.30
N ARG A 121 13.77 5.12 0.34
CA ARG A 121 12.97 6.27 -0.10
C ARG A 121 11.48 6.02 0.09
N VAL A 122 10.71 7.07 0.36
CA VAL A 122 9.25 6.98 0.44
C VAL A 122 8.70 6.59 -0.92
N SER A 123 7.98 5.48 -0.98
CA SER A 123 7.37 4.92 -2.19
C SER A 123 5.85 4.97 -2.19
N GLY A 124 5.24 5.23 -1.04
CA GLY A 124 3.80 5.43 -0.92
C GLY A 124 3.37 5.90 0.47
N LEU A 125 2.16 6.44 0.53
CA LEU A 125 1.49 6.84 1.78
C LEU A 125 0.38 5.86 2.11
N CYS A 126 0.33 5.40 3.35
CA CYS A 126 -0.63 4.41 3.83
C CYS A 126 -1.79 5.11 4.54
N PHE A 127 -3.00 4.93 4.03
CA PHE A 127 -4.23 5.45 4.60
C PHE A 127 -5.21 4.32 4.91
N LYS A 128 -6.23 4.61 5.70
CA LYS A 128 -7.44 3.77 5.76
C LYS A 128 -8.02 3.61 4.35
N ARG A 129 -8.41 2.38 3.99
CA ARG A 129 -9.23 2.14 2.80
C ARG A 129 -10.67 2.54 3.12
N TYR A 130 -11.17 3.52 2.38
CA TYR A 130 -12.57 3.96 2.39
C TYR A 130 -13.34 3.24 1.27
N ALA A 131 -14.67 3.18 1.39
CA ALA A 131 -15.52 2.44 0.46
C ALA A 131 -15.58 3.10 -0.93
N SER A 132 -15.68 4.42 -0.97
CA SER A 132 -15.75 5.22 -2.21
C SER A 132 -15.40 6.69 -1.96
N THR A 133 -15.26 7.44 -3.05
CA THR A 133 -15.24 8.91 -3.01
C THR A 133 -16.64 9.49 -3.12
N LEU A 134 -16.82 10.75 -2.69
CA LEU A 134 -18.07 11.48 -2.92
C LEU A 134 -18.40 11.57 -4.42
N LEU A 135 -17.39 11.75 -5.28
CA LEU A 135 -17.56 11.80 -6.73
C LEU A 135 -18.19 10.52 -7.27
N GLU A 136 -17.65 9.36 -6.90
CA GLU A 136 -18.17 8.05 -7.30
C GLU A 136 -19.59 7.83 -6.79
N SER A 137 -19.87 8.27 -5.55
CA SER A 137 -21.19 8.11 -4.94
C SER A 137 -22.27 8.94 -5.62
N VAL A 138 -21.98 10.17 -6.04
CA VAL A 138 -23.02 11.08 -6.56
C VAL A 138 -23.03 11.18 -8.08
N ASN A 139 -21.91 10.87 -8.74
CA ASN A 139 -21.72 10.99 -10.18
C ASN A 139 -21.01 9.76 -10.79
N PRO A 140 -21.55 8.53 -10.65
CA PRO A 140 -20.91 7.30 -11.12
C PRO A 140 -20.75 7.27 -12.65
N GLN A 141 -21.57 8.01 -13.38
CA GLN A 141 -21.50 8.15 -14.84
C GLN A 141 -20.41 9.13 -15.30
N SER A 142 -19.67 9.75 -14.37
CA SER A 142 -18.63 10.74 -14.67
C SER A 142 -19.13 11.88 -15.56
N LEU A 143 -20.36 12.34 -15.32
CA LEU A 143 -20.95 13.45 -16.05
C LEU A 143 -20.08 14.70 -15.87
N ASN A 144 -19.90 15.45 -16.95
CA ASN A 144 -19.27 16.76 -16.87
C ASN A 144 -20.13 17.73 -16.03
N LYS A 145 -19.56 18.86 -15.63
CA LYS A 145 -20.23 19.84 -14.73
C LYS A 145 -21.61 20.28 -15.23
N VAL A 146 -21.77 20.49 -16.54
CA VAL A 146 -23.03 20.96 -17.13
C VAL A 146 -24.08 19.85 -17.08
N ALA A 147 -23.72 18.66 -17.57
CA ALA A 147 -24.61 17.50 -17.57
C ALA A 147 -25.01 17.09 -16.15
N PHE A 148 -24.08 17.10 -15.20
CA PHE A 148 -24.36 16.78 -13.80
C PHE A 148 -25.37 17.75 -13.18
N ARG A 149 -25.19 19.06 -13.39
CA ARG A 149 -26.10 20.10 -12.88
C ARG A 149 -27.51 20.02 -13.48
N SER A 150 -27.60 19.63 -14.75
CA SER A 150 -28.87 19.47 -15.45
C SER A 150 -29.54 18.12 -15.20
N SER A 151 -28.85 17.18 -14.56
CA SER A 151 -29.42 15.87 -14.21
C SER A 151 -30.37 15.96 -13.01
N ALA A 152 -31.17 14.91 -12.83
CA ALA A 152 -32.04 14.77 -11.67
C ALA A 152 -31.26 14.66 -10.33
N ARG A 153 -29.97 14.31 -10.37
CA ARG A 153 -29.09 14.16 -9.19
C ARG A 153 -29.69 13.26 -8.10
N GLU A 154 -30.34 12.16 -8.51
CA GLU A 154 -31.06 11.23 -7.62
C GLU A 154 -30.17 10.63 -6.53
N LEU A 155 -28.86 10.54 -6.77
CA LEU A 155 -27.87 10.04 -5.82
C LEU A 155 -27.40 11.08 -4.80
N VAL A 156 -27.82 12.35 -4.93
CA VAL A 156 -27.53 13.40 -3.96
C VAL A 156 -28.61 13.38 -2.89
N THR A 157 -28.31 12.74 -1.76
CA THR A 157 -29.24 12.56 -0.65
C THR A 157 -29.19 13.71 0.36
N ALA A 158 -30.23 13.84 1.19
CA ALA A 158 -30.30 14.90 2.20
C ALA A 158 -29.21 14.78 3.29
N ASP A 159 -28.77 13.56 3.61
CA ASP A 159 -27.69 13.34 4.57
C ASP A 159 -26.32 13.81 4.05
N MET A 160 -26.13 13.93 2.73
CA MET A 160 -24.90 14.55 2.20
C MET A 160 -24.82 16.03 2.59
N GLY A 161 -25.96 16.71 2.75
CA GLY A 161 -26.01 18.07 3.28
C GLY A 161 -25.52 18.16 4.72
N THR A 162 -25.87 17.20 5.58
CA THR A 162 -25.40 17.17 6.97
C THR A 162 -23.91 16.81 7.05
N ARG A 163 -23.38 16.02 6.10
CA ARG A 163 -21.94 15.72 6.00
C ARG A 163 -21.09 16.93 5.61
N LEU A 164 -21.65 17.97 5.00
CA LEU A 164 -20.91 19.23 4.72
C LEU A 164 -20.39 19.88 5.99
N GLU A 165 -21.09 19.73 7.12
CA GLU A 165 -20.61 20.21 8.41
C GLU A 165 -19.32 19.51 8.84
N GLY A 166 -19.21 18.20 8.57
CA GLY A 166 -17.99 17.45 8.81
C GLY A 166 -16.81 17.94 7.96
N ILE A 167 -17.06 18.27 6.69
CA ILE A 167 -16.05 18.88 5.80
C ILE A 167 -15.63 20.25 6.35
N ARG A 168 -16.58 21.08 6.78
CA ARG A 168 -16.29 22.40 7.38
C ARG A 168 -15.43 22.26 8.65
N ALA A 169 -15.75 21.30 9.50
CA ALA A 169 -14.97 21.00 10.70
C ALA A 169 -13.54 20.55 10.35
N ALA A 170 -13.38 19.67 9.35
CA ALA A 170 -12.06 19.25 8.86
C ALA A 170 -11.24 20.43 8.33
N VAL A 171 -11.83 21.31 7.52
CA VAL A 171 -11.15 22.50 6.99
C VAL A 171 -10.76 23.47 8.11
N THR A 172 -11.64 23.67 9.08
CA THR A 172 -11.36 24.51 10.27
C THR A 172 -10.18 23.94 11.05
N HIS A 173 -10.14 22.62 11.23
CA HIS A 173 -9.02 21.93 11.87
C HIS A 173 -7.72 22.11 11.10
N LEU A 174 -7.72 21.91 9.77
CA LEU A 174 -6.55 22.17 8.92
C LEU A 174 -6.03 23.60 9.09
N HIS A 175 -6.93 24.58 9.02
CA HIS A 175 -6.56 25.99 9.18
C HIS A 175 -5.98 26.29 10.57
N SER A 176 -6.49 25.64 11.62
CA SER A 176 -5.94 25.79 12.98
C SER A 176 -4.50 25.28 13.12
N LEU A 177 -4.08 24.37 12.24
CA LEU A 177 -2.71 23.86 12.13
C LEU A 177 -1.84 24.68 11.15
N GLY A 178 -2.37 25.76 10.58
CA GLY A 178 -1.69 26.55 9.55
C GLY A 178 -1.63 25.88 8.17
N LEU A 179 -2.46 24.86 7.93
CA LEU A 179 -2.50 24.10 6.68
C LEU A 179 -3.69 24.54 5.81
N VAL A 180 -3.48 24.63 4.50
CA VAL A 180 -4.55 24.86 3.51
C VAL A 180 -4.54 23.68 2.52
N HIS A 181 -5.68 23.03 2.33
CA HIS A 181 -5.76 21.84 1.48
C HIS A 181 -5.52 22.14 -0.01
N ASN A 182 -5.98 23.30 -0.49
CA ASN A 182 -5.88 23.79 -1.89
C ASN A 182 -6.58 22.95 -2.98
N ASP A 183 -6.91 21.69 -2.72
CA ASP A 183 -7.57 20.81 -3.71
C ASP A 183 -8.82 20.11 -3.15
N ILE A 184 -9.73 20.85 -2.52
CA ILE A 184 -10.98 20.26 -2.03
C ILE A 184 -11.94 20.08 -3.21
N ASN A 185 -12.17 18.83 -3.58
CA ASN A 185 -13.09 18.44 -4.65
C ASN A 185 -13.74 17.09 -4.31
N PRO A 186 -14.83 16.67 -5.00
CA PRO A 186 -15.53 15.44 -4.66
C PRO A 186 -14.70 14.15 -4.77
N ALA A 187 -13.63 14.12 -5.55
CA ALA A 187 -12.73 12.95 -5.63
C ALA A 187 -11.80 12.83 -4.41
N ASN A 188 -11.60 13.93 -3.65
CA ASN A 188 -10.77 13.96 -2.45
C ASN A 188 -11.58 13.84 -1.14
N VAL A 189 -12.89 13.63 -1.23
CA VAL A 189 -13.77 13.38 -0.07
C VAL A 189 -14.10 11.90 -0.02
N MET A 190 -13.63 11.21 1.02
CA MET A 190 -13.78 9.76 1.18
C MET A 190 -15.00 9.41 2.03
N LEU A 191 -15.70 8.33 1.68
CA LEU A 191 -16.91 7.84 2.36
C LEU A 191 -16.66 6.42 2.91
N ASP A 192 -17.19 6.16 4.11
CA ASP A 192 -17.21 4.88 4.82
C ASP A 192 -18.57 4.66 5.48
#